data_AF-A0A1C5IAL9-F1
#
_entry.id   AF-A0A1C5IAL9-F1
#
_cell.length_a   1.000
_cell.length_b   1.000
_cell.length_c   1.000
_cell.angle_alpha   90.00
_cell.angle_beta   90.00
_cell.angle_gamma   90.00
#
_symmetry.space_group_name_H-M   'P 1'
#
loop_
_entity.id
_entity.type
_entity.pdbx_description
1 polymer ?
#
loop_
_entity_poly.entity_id
_entity_poly.type
_entity_poly.pdbx_seq_one_letter_code
_entity_poly.pdbx_strand_id
1 'polypeptide(L)'
;MTTDWQAWHRDYADPDSPLSRRLELVRQEIGRWLDERPGRALTAVSACAGQGHDLIGVLAGRDDAARVRATLVEYDPGNVAAARAAAAGLDTVTVLRADAGKLASYVGAVPADLVLMVGVFGNVPDFDVRRTVHALPQLCAPDATVVWTRSRRAPDRTPALRRWLREAGFQERAFHAPHDVLFSVGVHRLTGSPRPLDPAGELFRFHPGGPAQTSPRAEPSTDSAPLDTGVLHPYSK
;
A
#
# COMPACT_ATOMS: atom_id res chain seq x y z
N MET A 1 -5.88 21.43 -8.76
CA MET A 1 -6.05 20.23 -9.60
C MET A 1 -6.25 19.05 -8.67
N THR A 2 -7.42 18.41 -8.75
CA THR A 2 -7.79 17.27 -7.88
C THR A 2 -7.24 16.00 -8.51
N THR A 3 -6.57 15.17 -7.72
CA THR A 3 -5.96 13.95 -8.23
C THR A 3 -7.00 12.92 -8.61
N ASP A 4 -6.88 12.38 -9.82
CA ASP A 4 -7.67 11.24 -10.26
C ASP A 4 -7.07 9.93 -9.71
N TRP A 5 -7.48 9.57 -8.50
CA TRP A 5 -7.10 8.31 -7.86
C TRP A 5 -7.70 7.08 -8.55
N GLN A 6 -8.77 7.25 -9.35
CA GLN A 6 -9.40 6.16 -10.08
C GLN A 6 -8.59 5.80 -11.33
N ALA A 7 -8.04 6.79 -12.04
CA ALA A 7 -7.14 6.55 -13.16
C ALA A 7 -5.84 5.84 -12.73
N TRP A 8 -5.34 6.08 -11.51
CA TRP A 8 -4.17 5.37 -10.97
C TRP A 8 -4.35 3.85 -10.92
N HIS A 9 -5.59 3.36 -10.82
CA HIS A 9 -5.87 1.93 -10.83
C HIS A 9 -5.78 1.27 -12.21
N ARG A 10 -5.78 2.04 -13.30
CA ARG A 10 -5.67 1.48 -14.66
C ARG A 10 -4.35 0.74 -14.88
N ASP A 11 -3.29 1.17 -14.23
CA ASP A 11 -1.97 0.52 -14.33
C ASP A 11 -1.96 -0.89 -13.69
N TYR A 12 -2.95 -1.26 -12.86
CA TYR A 12 -3.13 -2.66 -12.41
C TYR A 12 -3.71 -3.58 -13.49
N ALA A 13 -4.29 -3.03 -14.56
CA ALA A 13 -4.83 -3.84 -15.66
C ALA A 13 -3.72 -4.49 -16.49
N ASP A 14 -2.51 -3.92 -16.46
CA ASP A 14 -1.32 -4.53 -17.04
C ASP A 14 -0.69 -5.51 -16.02
N PRO A 15 -0.74 -6.83 -16.27
CA PRO A 15 -0.21 -7.82 -15.33
C PRO A 15 1.31 -7.69 -15.12
N ASP A 16 2.03 -7.11 -16.08
CA ASP A 16 3.49 -6.95 -16.03
C ASP A 16 3.91 -5.62 -15.39
N SER A 17 2.95 -4.78 -14.97
CA SER A 17 3.26 -3.49 -14.39
C SER A 17 3.92 -3.63 -13.00
N PRO A 18 4.81 -2.69 -12.63
CA PRO A 18 5.37 -2.66 -11.28
C PRO A 18 4.32 -2.59 -10.17
N LEU A 19 3.13 -2.03 -10.47
CA LEU A 19 2.02 -1.96 -9.53
C LEU A 19 1.37 -3.34 -9.35
N SER A 20 1.10 -4.06 -10.43
CA SER A 20 0.57 -5.43 -10.39
C SER A 20 1.49 -6.37 -9.63
N ARG A 21 2.81 -6.31 -9.89
CA ARG A 21 3.80 -7.10 -9.15
C ARG A 21 3.87 -6.75 -7.66
N ARG A 22 3.72 -5.46 -7.30
CA ARG A 22 3.63 -5.04 -5.90
C ARG A 22 2.37 -5.59 -5.23
N LEU A 23 1.23 -5.51 -5.91
CA LEU A 23 -0.05 -6.03 -5.39
C LEU A 23 0.03 -7.53 -5.15
N GLU A 24 0.60 -8.29 -6.09
CA GLU A 24 0.78 -9.73 -5.93
C GLU A 24 1.66 -10.07 -4.72
N LEU A 25 2.77 -9.36 -4.52
CA LEU A 25 3.58 -9.53 -3.30
C LEU A 25 2.79 -9.20 -2.02
N VAL A 26 1.98 -8.14 -2.01
CA VAL A 26 1.12 -7.82 -0.85
C VAL A 26 0.10 -8.94 -0.61
N ARG A 27 -0.55 -9.46 -1.66
CA ARG A 27 -1.50 -10.57 -1.57
C ARG A 27 -0.83 -11.84 -1.01
N GLN A 28 0.39 -12.14 -1.43
CA GLN A 28 1.18 -13.26 -0.91
C GLN A 28 1.48 -13.10 0.60
N GLU A 29 1.83 -11.90 1.05
CA GLU A 29 2.04 -11.64 2.49
C GLU A 29 0.76 -11.78 3.30
N ILE A 30 -0.38 -11.31 2.77
CA ILE A 30 -1.70 -11.48 3.41
C ILE A 30 -2.08 -12.96 3.47
N GLY A 31 -1.89 -13.71 2.37
CA GLY A 31 -2.14 -15.15 2.31
C GLY A 31 -1.31 -15.92 3.33
N ARG A 32 0.01 -15.65 3.39
CA ARG A 32 0.89 -16.26 4.40
C ARG A 32 0.43 -15.94 5.82
N TRP A 33 0.09 -14.68 6.09
CA TRP A 33 -0.41 -14.27 7.41
C TRP A 33 -1.68 -15.03 7.82
N LEU A 34 -2.60 -15.25 6.87
CA LEU A 34 -3.82 -16.06 7.08
C LEU A 34 -3.49 -17.52 7.35
N ASP A 35 -2.61 -18.13 6.55
CA ASP A 35 -2.27 -19.55 6.61
C ASP A 35 -1.50 -19.94 7.89
N GLU A 36 -0.73 -19.02 8.45
CA GLU A 36 -0.08 -19.17 9.76
C GLU A 36 -1.08 -19.16 10.94
N ARG A 37 -2.35 -18.81 10.70
CA ARG A 37 -3.38 -18.62 11.74
C ARG A 37 -4.66 -19.40 11.40
N PRO A 38 -4.60 -20.72 11.15
CA PRO A 38 -5.76 -21.49 10.74
C PRO A 38 -6.82 -21.53 11.86
N GLY A 39 -8.10 -21.47 11.48
CA GLY A 39 -9.23 -21.57 12.41
C GLY A 39 -9.40 -20.40 13.39
N ARG A 40 -8.50 -19.42 13.41
CA ARG A 40 -8.63 -18.23 14.25
C ARG A 40 -9.59 -17.23 13.62
N ALA A 41 -10.48 -16.66 14.44
CA ALA A 41 -11.17 -15.42 14.11
C ALA A 41 -10.14 -14.28 14.10
N LEU A 42 -10.14 -13.47 13.04
CA LEU A 42 -9.15 -12.41 12.82
C LEU A 42 -9.85 -11.09 12.51
N THR A 43 -9.24 -10.00 12.96
CA THR A 43 -9.67 -8.64 12.62
C THR A 43 -8.62 -7.97 11.73
N ALA A 44 -9.04 -7.32 10.65
CA ALA A 44 -8.16 -6.62 9.74
C ALA A 44 -8.64 -5.20 9.46
N VAL A 45 -7.70 -4.24 9.35
CA VAL A 45 -7.99 -2.89 8.89
C VAL A 45 -7.08 -2.52 7.72
N SER A 46 -7.63 -1.85 6.70
CA SER A 46 -6.86 -1.33 5.57
C SER A 46 -7.08 0.18 5.44
N ALA A 47 -5.98 0.93 5.55
CA ALA A 47 -5.99 2.39 5.43
C ALA A 47 -5.78 2.79 3.97
N CYS A 48 -6.60 3.73 3.48
CA CYS A 48 -6.58 4.16 2.07
C CYS A 48 -6.73 2.97 1.12
N ALA A 49 -7.75 2.15 1.38
CA ALA A 49 -7.91 0.83 0.79
C ALA A 49 -8.10 0.85 -0.74
N GLY A 50 -8.40 1.99 -1.34
CA GLY A 50 -8.71 2.11 -2.76
C GLY A 50 -9.87 1.18 -3.12
N GLN A 51 -9.69 0.41 -4.19
CA GLN A 51 -10.66 -0.58 -4.65
C GLN A 51 -10.57 -1.93 -3.90
N GLY A 52 -9.71 -2.05 -2.89
CA GLY A 52 -9.59 -3.23 -2.02
C GLY A 52 -8.94 -4.46 -2.68
N HIS A 53 -8.28 -4.30 -3.83
CA HIS A 53 -7.68 -5.40 -4.59
C HIS A 53 -6.71 -6.26 -3.78
N ASP A 54 -6.10 -5.74 -2.72
CA ASP A 54 -5.23 -6.51 -1.84
C ASP A 54 -6.02 -7.51 -0.98
N LEU A 55 -6.73 -7.04 0.04
CA LEU A 55 -7.39 -7.89 1.03
C LEU A 55 -8.63 -8.58 0.45
N ILE A 56 -9.49 -7.86 -0.29
CA ILE A 56 -10.65 -8.48 -0.94
C ILE A 56 -10.18 -9.51 -1.96
N GLY A 57 -9.14 -9.19 -2.73
CA GLY A 57 -8.60 -10.11 -3.73
C GLY A 57 -8.11 -11.42 -3.14
N VAL A 58 -7.52 -11.41 -1.94
CA VAL A 58 -7.15 -12.64 -1.22
C VAL A 58 -8.39 -13.34 -0.66
N LEU A 59 -9.28 -12.62 0.03
CA LEU A 59 -10.44 -13.21 0.69
C LEU A 59 -11.43 -13.85 -0.29
N ALA A 60 -11.60 -13.28 -1.48
CA ALA A 60 -12.51 -13.81 -2.50
C ALA A 60 -12.12 -15.22 -2.99
N GLY A 61 -10.85 -15.60 -2.87
CA GLY A 61 -10.34 -16.92 -3.28
C GLY A 61 -10.30 -17.96 -2.15
N ARG A 62 -10.87 -17.68 -0.98
CA ARG A 62 -10.72 -18.50 0.22
C ARG A 62 -12.03 -19.02 0.77
N ASP A 63 -12.07 -20.33 1.03
CA ASP A 63 -13.21 -21.00 1.67
C ASP A 63 -13.40 -20.58 3.14
N ASP A 64 -12.32 -20.12 3.80
CA ASP A 64 -12.32 -19.72 5.20
C ASP A 64 -12.44 -18.21 5.42
N ALA A 65 -12.80 -17.43 4.39
CA ALA A 65 -12.83 -15.96 4.43
C ALA A 65 -13.72 -15.39 5.53
N ALA A 66 -14.81 -16.08 5.89
CA ALA A 66 -15.78 -15.65 6.90
C ALA A 66 -15.19 -15.52 8.32
N ARG A 67 -14.00 -16.07 8.60
CA ARG A 67 -13.32 -15.88 9.89
C ARG A 67 -12.65 -14.51 10.03
N VAL A 68 -12.55 -13.74 8.95
CA VAL A 68 -11.89 -12.43 8.93
C VAL A 68 -12.93 -11.32 8.94
N ARG A 69 -13.00 -10.57 10.03
CA ARG A 69 -13.74 -9.30 10.08
C ARG A 69 -12.83 -8.17 9.59
N ALA A 70 -13.13 -7.58 8.45
CA ALA A 70 -12.29 -6.55 7.84
C ALA A 70 -12.99 -5.19 7.75
N THR A 71 -12.26 -4.11 8.00
CA THR A 71 -12.69 -2.74 7.71
C THR A 71 -11.72 -2.06 6.76
N LEU A 72 -12.19 -1.71 5.57
CA LEU A 72 -11.46 -0.95 4.56
C LEU A 72 -11.88 0.51 4.68
N VAL A 73 -10.95 1.39 5.05
CA VAL A 73 -11.18 2.83 5.16
C VAL A 73 -10.70 3.51 3.88
N GLU A 74 -11.62 4.15 3.18
CA GLU A 74 -11.34 4.83 1.90
C GLU A 74 -12.09 6.17 1.82
N TYR A 75 -11.48 7.18 1.22
CA TYR A 75 -12.07 8.52 1.15
C TYR A 75 -12.81 8.76 -0.18
N ASP A 76 -12.23 8.30 -1.29
CA ASP A 76 -12.77 8.53 -2.63
C ASP A 76 -14.08 7.74 -2.83
N PRO A 77 -15.20 8.40 -3.18
CA PRO A 77 -16.49 7.72 -3.30
C PRO A 77 -16.53 6.67 -4.42
N GLY A 78 -15.75 6.82 -5.50
CA GLY A 78 -15.73 5.83 -6.57
C GLY A 78 -14.90 4.61 -6.21
N ASN A 79 -13.77 4.77 -5.52
CA ASN A 79 -13.03 3.66 -4.93
C ASN A 79 -13.88 2.91 -3.89
N VAL A 80 -14.62 3.64 -3.04
CA VAL A 80 -15.58 3.03 -2.10
C VAL A 80 -16.63 2.21 -2.84
N ALA A 81 -17.23 2.75 -3.91
CA ALA A 81 -18.23 2.03 -4.70
C ALA A 81 -17.65 0.76 -5.34
N ALA A 82 -16.47 0.85 -5.94
CA ALA A 82 -15.78 -0.28 -6.54
C ALA A 82 -15.40 -1.34 -5.51
N ALA A 83 -14.85 -0.96 -4.35
CA ALA A 83 -14.51 -1.88 -3.27
C ALA A 83 -15.75 -2.58 -2.70
N ARG A 84 -16.88 -1.88 -2.57
CA ARG A 84 -18.15 -2.49 -2.14
C ARG A 84 -18.67 -3.50 -3.15
N ALA A 85 -18.58 -3.20 -4.44
CA ALA A 85 -18.94 -4.15 -5.49
C ALA A 85 -18.02 -5.38 -5.46
N ALA A 86 -16.71 -5.19 -5.27
CA ALA A 86 -15.75 -6.28 -5.17
C ALA A 86 -15.94 -7.14 -3.90
N ALA A 87 -16.40 -6.55 -2.81
CA ALA A 87 -16.69 -7.25 -1.55
C ALA A 87 -18.05 -7.98 -1.54
N ALA A 88 -18.80 -7.99 -2.64
CA ALA A 88 -20.09 -8.68 -2.71
C ALA A 88 -19.91 -10.18 -2.39
N GLY A 89 -20.66 -10.69 -1.40
CA GLY A 89 -20.53 -12.06 -0.90
C GLY A 89 -19.52 -12.25 0.23
N LEU A 90 -18.78 -11.21 0.63
CA LEU A 90 -17.90 -11.21 1.80
C LEU A 90 -18.58 -10.43 2.96
N ASP A 91 -19.55 -11.06 3.62
CA ASP A 91 -20.41 -10.41 4.62
C ASP A 91 -19.65 -9.82 5.83
N THR A 92 -18.42 -10.27 6.07
CA THR A 92 -17.56 -9.79 7.16
C THR A 92 -16.63 -8.64 6.75
N VAL A 93 -16.71 -8.17 5.50
CA VAL A 93 -15.91 -7.06 4.96
C VAL A 93 -16.76 -5.79 4.90
N THR A 94 -16.37 -4.77 5.66
CA THR A 94 -16.99 -3.45 5.64
C THR A 94 -16.11 -2.45 4.90
N VAL A 95 -16.69 -1.73 3.93
CA VAL A 95 -16.03 -0.59 3.26
C VAL A 95 -16.59 0.72 3.81
N LEU A 96 -15.79 1.39 4.63
CA LEU A 96 -16.11 2.64 5.30
C LEU A 96 -15.60 3.84 4.50
N ARG A 97 -16.52 4.71 4.09
CA ARG A 97 -16.17 6.01 3.51
C ARG A 97 -15.76 6.98 4.61
N ALA A 98 -14.47 7.12 4.88
CA ALA A 98 -13.95 8.02 5.90
C ALA A 98 -12.51 8.45 5.62
N ASP A 99 -12.02 9.40 6.41
CA ASP A 99 -10.63 9.85 6.35
C ASP A 99 -9.74 8.87 7.11
N ALA A 100 -8.96 8.06 6.37
CA ALA A 100 -8.03 7.09 6.96
C ALA A 100 -6.89 7.74 7.77
N GLY A 101 -6.67 9.05 7.64
CA GLY A 101 -5.72 9.80 8.43
C GLY A 101 -6.18 10.05 9.87
N LYS A 102 -7.45 9.81 10.21
CA LYS A 102 -8.02 10.05 11.55
C LYS A 102 -8.21 8.77 12.34
N LEU A 103 -7.79 8.75 13.61
CA LEU A 103 -7.99 7.58 14.49
C LEU A 103 -9.47 7.30 14.76
N ALA A 104 -10.33 8.33 14.74
CA ALA A 104 -11.78 8.18 14.82
C ALA A 104 -12.37 7.23 13.76
N SER A 105 -11.76 7.12 12.58
CA SER A 105 -12.23 6.25 11.48
C SER A 105 -12.06 4.76 11.78
N TYR A 106 -11.31 4.41 12.83
CA TYR A 106 -11.03 3.03 13.21
C TYR A 106 -11.81 2.57 14.45
N VAL A 107 -12.65 3.44 15.03
CA VAL A 107 -13.50 3.10 16.18
C VAL A 107 -14.41 1.92 15.84
N GLY A 108 -14.37 0.86 16.66
CA GLY A 108 -15.13 -0.37 16.45
C GLY A 108 -14.49 -1.36 15.46
N ALA A 109 -13.40 -0.97 14.78
CA ALA A 109 -12.66 -1.83 13.86
C ALA A 109 -11.32 -2.34 14.43
N VAL A 110 -10.86 -1.78 15.55
CA VAL A 110 -9.60 -2.14 16.21
C VAL A 110 -9.84 -2.52 17.68
N PRO A 111 -8.98 -3.33 18.31
CA PRO A 111 -7.66 -3.80 17.85
C PRO A 111 -7.72 -4.80 16.68
N ALA A 112 -6.84 -4.63 15.68
CA ALA A 112 -6.74 -5.49 14.51
C ALA A 112 -5.50 -6.40 14.56
N ASP A 113 -5.67 -7.67 14.15
CA ASP A 113 -4.60 -8.64 13.97
C ASP A 113 -3.76 -8.35 12.70
N LEU A 114 -4.34 -7.66 11.72
CA LEU A 114 -3.67 -7.18 10.51
C LEU A 114 -3.99 -5.70 10.26
N VAL A 115 -2.95 -4.88 10.05
CA VAL A 115 -3.07 -3.48 9.65
C VAL A 115 -2.35 -3.27 8.31
N LEU A 116 -3.09 -2.86 7.29
CA LEU A 116 -2.54 -2.56 5.97
C LEU A 116 -2.33 -1.05 5.81
N MET A 117 -1.08 -0.66 5.59
CA MET A 117 -0.63 0.69 5.21
C MET A 117 -0.06 0.64 3.78
N VAL A 118 -0.84 0.05 2.88
CA VAL A 118 -0.49 -0.20 1.47
C VAL A 118 -0.90 1.03 0.66
N GLY A 119 0.02 1.58 -0.15
CA GLY A 119 -0.22 2.83 -0.88
C GLY A 119 -0.20 4.12 -0.03
N VAL A 120 0.03 4.06 1.29
CA VAL A 120 -0.03 5.23 2.18
C VAL A 120 1.30 6.00 2.23
N PHE A 121 2.37 5.36 2.71
CA PHE A 121 3.61 6.07 3.09
C PHE A 121 4.34 6.77 1.94
N GLY A 122 4.06 6.42 0.68
CA GLY A 122 4.60 7.14 -0.47
C GLY A 122 3.95 8.51 -0.73
N ASN A 123 2.81 8.79 -0.10
CA ASN A 123 1.94 9.93 -0.43
C ASN A 123 1.77 10.93 0.71
N VAL A 124 2.47 10.74 1.84
CA VAL A 124 2.42 11.58 3.03
C VAL A 124 3.84 12.03 3.43
N PRO A 125 4.00 13.22 4.03
CA PRO A 125 5.32 13.74 4.37
C PRO A 125 5.99 12.91 5.47
N ASP A 126 7.32 12.92 5.54
CA ASP A 126 8.07 12.05 6.46
C ASP A 126 7.72 12.25 7.94
N PHE A 127 7.31 13.46 8.35
CA PHE A 127 6.84 13.71 9.72
C PHE A 127 5.51 12.98 10.01
N ASP A 128 4.62 12.87 9.02
CA ASP A 128 3.36 12.13 9.13
C ASP A 128 3.59 10.62 9.05
N VAL A 129 4.55 10.17 8.24
CA VAL A 129 5.00 8.77 8.27
C VAL A 129 5.44 8.39 9.68
N ARG A 130 6.31 9.21 10.28
CA ARG A 130 6.81 8.98 11.64
C ARG A 130 5.68 9.02 12.67
N ARG A 131 4.77 10.01 12.59
CA ARG A 131 3.59 10.09 13.46
C ARG A 131 2.73 8.84 13.35
N THR A 132 2.41 8.43 12.12
CA THR A 132 1.60 7.24 11.84
C THR A 132 2.24 6.00 12.43
N VAL A 133 3.53 5.78 12.20
CA VAL A 133 4.27 4.62 12.72
C VAL A 133 4.24 4.58 14.25
N HIS A 134 4.48 5.72 14.89
CA HIS A 134 4.39 5.79 16.34
C HIS A 134 2.95 5.66 16.86
N ALA A 135 1.92 5.84 16.04
CA ALA A 135 0.51 5.65 16.40
C ALA A 135 0.00 4.23 16.14
N LEU A 136 0.61 3.47 15.21
CA LEU A 136 0.20 2.10 14.82
C LEU A 136 -0.13 1.14 15.99
N PRO A 137 0.57 1.15 17.14
CA PRO A 137 0.19 0.27 18.27
C PRO A 137 -1.23 0.51 18.80
N GLN A 138 -1.87 1.65 18.48
CA GLN A 138 -3.27 1.93 18.82
C GLN A 138 -4.28 1.21 17.92
N LEU A 139 -3.85 0.79 16.73
CA LEU A 139 -4.67 0.02 15.79
C LEU A 139 -4.48 -1.49 15.94
N CYS A 140 -3.43 -1.91 16.64
CA CYS A 140 -2.95 -3.29 16.66
C CYS A 140 -3.54 -4.08 17.84
N ALA A 141 -3.90 -5.33 17.59
CA ALA A 141 -4.00 -6.37 18.61
C ALA A 141 -2.61 -6.82 19.09
N PRO A 142 -2.51 -7.57 20.21
CA PRO A 142 -1.27 -8.26 20.55
C PRO A 142 -0.80 -9.10 19.35
N ASP A 143 0.51 -9.07 19.06
CA ASP A 143 1.11 -9.79 17.94
C ASP A 143 0.59 -9.43 16.53
N ALA A 144 -0.08 -8.28 16.39
CA ALA A 144 -0.58 -7.82 15.10
C ALA A 144 0.52 -7.69 14.06
N THR A 145 0.14 -7.94 12.81
CA THR A 145 1.01 -7.77 11.64
C THR A 145 0.66 -6.46 10.94
N VAL A 146 1.69 -5.68 10.60
CA VAL A 146 1.58 -4.49 9.77
C VAL A 146 2.26 -4.78 8.43
N VAL A 147 1.50 -4.64 7.35
CA VAL A 147 2.05 -4.67 5.99
C VAL A 147 2.01 -3.25 5.43
N TRP A 148 3.13 -2.79 4.88
CA TRP A 148 3.23 -1.45 4.31
C TRP A 148 3.97 -1.46 2.99
N THR A 149 3.69 -0.44 2.17
CA THR A 149 4.45 -0.23 0.93
C THR A 149 5.00 1.19 0.84
N ARG A 150 6.16 1.32 0.20
CA ARG A 150 6.74 2.63 -0.14
C ARG A 150 7.65 2.51 -1.36
N SER A 151 7.80 3.58 -2.14
CA SER A 151 8.86 3.65 -3.16
C SER A 151 10.24 3.91 -2.53
N ARG A 152 11.29 3.36 -3.14
CA ARG A 152 12.71 3.65 -2.87
C ARG A 152 13.29 4.74 -3.78
N ARG A 153 12.43 5.60 -4.36
CA ARG A 153 12.86 6.79 -5.13
C ARG A 153 13.75 7.65 -4.23
N ALA A 154 14.80 8.25 -4.81
CA ALA A 154 15.72 9.08 -4.06
C ALA A 154 15.01 10.34 -3.47
N PRO A 155 15.25 10.68 -2.20
CA PRO A 155 16.02 9.91 -1.22
C PRO A 155 15.24 8.68 -0.72
N ASP A 156 15.87 7.50 -0.70
CA ASP A 156 15.24 6.30 -0.16
C ASP A 156 14.98 6.47 1.35
N ARG A 157 13.70 6.44 1.73
CA ARG A 157 13.24 6.61 3.12
C ARG A 157 12.95 5.28 3.82
N THR A 158 13.04 4.15 3.13
CA THR A 158 12.77 2.85 3.74
C THR A 158 13.66 2.54 4.95
N PRO A 159 14.95 2.95 5.02
CA PRO A 159 15.74 2.76 6.24
C PRO A 159 15.19 3.53 7.45
N ALA A 160 14.72 4.77 7.24
CA ALA A 160 14.14 5.59 8.30
C ALA A 160 12.81 5.02 8.80
N LEU A 161 11.93 4.60 7.88
CA LEU A 161 10.65 3.95 8.20
C LEU A 161 10.85 2.69 9.03
N ARG A 162 11.75 1.80 8.62
CA ARG A 162 12.08 0.56 9.36
C ARG A 162 12.65 0.85 10.75
N ARG A 163 13.48 1.89 10.89
CA ARG A 163 13.97 2.34 12.19
C ARG A 163 12.83 2.82 13.09
N TRP A 164 11.92 3.67 12.59
CA TRP A 164 10.80 4.16 13.39
C TRP A 164 9.84 3.04 13.80
N LEU A 165 9.64 2.02 12.96
CA LEU A 165 8.84 0.85 13.32
C LEU A 165 9.49 0.09 14.49
N ARG A 166 10.81 -0.12 14.45
CA ARG A 166 11.54 -0.71 15.57
C ARG A 166 11.41 0.12 16.85
N GLU A 167 11.56 1.43 16.77
CA GLU A 167 11.36 2.36 17.90
C GLU A 167 9.92 2.30 18.45
N ALA A 168 8.93 2.04 17.60
CA ALA A 168 7.53 1.88 17.98
C ALA A 168 7.17 0.47 18.48
N GLY A 169 8.17 -0.41 18.67
CA GLY A 169 7.97 -1.76 19.23
C GLY A 169 7.60 -2.84 18.21
N PHE A 170 7.91 -2.62 16.93
CA PHE A 170 7.72 -3.63 15.89
C PHE A 170 9.02 -4.35 15.53
N GLN A 171 8.91 -5.66 15.32
CA GLN A 171 9.97 -6.49 14.76
C GLN A 171 9.73 -6.72 13.28
N GLU A 172 10.74 -6.49 12.44
CA GLU A 172 10.67 -6.82 11.02
C GLU A 172 10.60 -8.34 10.81
N ARG A 173 9.68 -8.77 9.96
CA ARG A 173 9.49 -10.17 9.56
C ARG A 173 9.91 -10.41 8.12
N ALA A 174 9.63 -9.46 7.24
CA ALA A 174 10.08 -9.49 5.86
C ALA A 174 10.26 -8.07 5.32
N PHE A 175 11.17 -7.92 4.37
CA PHE A 175 11.33 -6.71 3.58
C PHE A 175 11.67 -7.08 2.14
N HIS A 176 10.76 -6.76 1.24
CA HIS A 176 10.87 -7.04 -0.19
C HIS A 176 11.23 -5.76 -0.92
N ALA A 177 12.37 -5.80 -1.62
CA ALA A 177 12.87 -4.69 -2.40
C ALA A 177 13.52 -5.21 -3.69
N PRO A 178 12.74 -5.70 -4.68
CA PRO A 178 13.31 -6.26 -5.90
C PRO A 178 14.11 -5.19 -6.66
N HIS A 179 15.26 -5.58 -7.20
CA HIS A 179 16.27 -4.64 -7.71
C HIS A 179 15.85 -3.90 -8.99
N ASP A 180 14.97 -4.50 -9.78
CA ASP A 180 14.50 -4.04 -11.08
C ASP A 180 13.29 -3.08 -11.01
N VAL A 181 12.73 -2.87 -9.81
CA VAL A 181 11.56 -2.01 -9.57
C VAL A 181 11.74 -1.18 -8.30
N LEU A 182 11.14 0.00 -8.25
CA LEU A 182 11.34 0.93 -7.14
C LEU A 182 10.38 0.74 -5.95
N PHE A 183 9.35 -0.12 -6.05
CA PHE A 183 8.48 -0.36 -4.89
C PHE A 183 9.17 -1.26 -3.87
N SER A 184 8.83 -1.07 -2.60
CA SER A 184 9.15 -1.97 -1.51
C SER A 184 7.89 -2.36 -0.74
N VAL A 185 7.92 -3.54 -0.14
CA VAL A 185 6.89 -4.07 0.77
C VAL A 185 7.60 -4.47 2.07
N GLY A 186 7.13 -3.98 3.21
CA GLY A 186 7.64 -4.39 4.52
C GLY A 186 6.55 -5.03 5.35
N VAL A 187 6.94 -6.06 6.12
CA VAL A 187 6.05 -6.82 7.01
C VAL A 187 6.65 -6.82 8.40
N HIS A 188 5.89 -6.36 9.36
CA HIS A 188 6.34 -6.15 10.73
C HIS A 188 5.34 -6.71 11.72
N ARG A 189 5.80 -7.36 12.79
CA ARG A 189 4.96 -7.84 13.89
C ARG A 189 5.12 -6.92 15.09
N LEU A 190 4.03 -6.51 15.71
CA LEU A 190 4.08 -5.81 16.99
C LEU A 190 4.60 -6.76 18.07
N THR A 191 5.72 -6.42 18.71
CA THR A 191 6.27 -7.15 19.86
C THR A 191 6.14 -6.37 21.17
N GLY A 192 5.89 -5.05 21.08
CA GLY A 192 5.49 -4.24 22.23
C GLY A 192 4.01 -4.41 22.59
N SER A 193 3.57 -3.73 23.64
CA SER A 193 2.16 -3.74 24.04
C SER A 193 1.31 -2.87 23.10
N PRO A 194 0.12 -3.34 22.68
CA PRO A 194 -0.91 -2.47 22.13
C PRO A 194 -1.20 -1.28 23.05
N ARG A 195 -1.69 -0.21 22.46
CA ARG A 195 -2.13 0.98 23.21
C ARG A 195 -3.62 1.23 22.99
N PRO A 196 -4.32 1.86 23.94
CA PRO A 196 -5.68 2.29 23.73
C PRO A 196 -5.78 3.23 22.51
N LEU A 197 -6.86 3.09 21.74
CA LEU A 197 -7.19 4.03 20.68
C LEU A 197 -7.59 5.38 21.29
N ASP A 198 -6.92 6.45 20.89
CA ASP A 198 -7.35 7.83 21.13
C ASP A 198 -8.09 8.36 19.88
N PRO A 199 -9.43 8.45 19.88
CA PRO A 199 -10.19 8.89 18.71
C PRO A 199 -9.89 10.33 18.29
N ALA A 200 -9.35 11.17 19.18
CA ALA A 200 -8.98 12.55 18.86
C ALA A 200 -7.65 12.63 18.08
N GLY A 201 -6.87 11.54 18.03
CA GLY A 201 -5.58 11.52 17.39
C GLY A 201 -5.62 11.44 15.86
N GLU A 202 -4.49 11.81 15.26
CA GLU A 202 -4.28 11.87 13.82
C GLU A 202 -3.05 11.05 13.44
N LEU A 203 -3.16 10.30 12.34
CA LEU A 203 -2.09 9.51 11.76
C LEU A 203 -1.29 10.34 10.76
N PHE A 204 -1.95 10.82 9.70
CA PHE A 204 -1.32 11.51 8.58
C PHE A 204 -2.29 12.45 7.86
N ARG A 205 -1.73 13.37 7.08
CA ARG A 205 -2.43 14.11 6.04
C ARG A 205 -1.72 13.89 4.69
N PHE A 206 -2.49 13.82 3.63
CA PHE A 206 -1.93 13.77 2.28
C PHE A 206 -1.31 15.12 1.90
N HIS A 207 -0.29 15.09 1.04
CA HIS A 207 0.23 16.31 0.42
C HIS A 207 -0.90 17.04 -0.35
N PRO A 208 -0.94 18.38 -0.32
CA PRO A 208 -1.80 19.14 -1.22
C PRO A 208 -1.47 18.76 -2.69
N GLY A 209 -2.43 18.17 -3.41
CA GLY A 209 -2.28 17.77 -4.82
C GLY A 209 -2.23 16.27 -5.13
N GLY A 210 -2.34 15.41 -4.10
CA GLY A 210 -2.35 13.93 -4.21
C GLY A 210 -1.13 13.33 -4.93
N PRO A 211 -1.17 12.07 -5.43
CA PRO A 211 0.00 11.36 -5.91
C PRO A 211 0.54 12.09 -7.12
N ALA A 212 1.86 12.16 -7.20
CA ALA A 212 2.54 12.61 -8.40
C ALA A 212 2.14 11.69 -9.56
N GLN A 213 1.19 12.12 -10.39
CA GLN A 213 0.90 11.50 -11.68
C GLN A 213 2.15 11.65 -12.53
N THR A 214 2.90 10.58 -12.69
CA THR A 214 3.85 10.44 -13.79
C THR A 214 3.91 8.96 -14.16
N SER A 215 3.28 8.61 -15.28
CA SER A 215 3.52 7.36 -15.99
C SER A 215 5.03 7.13 -16.15
N PRO A 216 5.52 5.88 -16.18
CA PRO A 216 6.88 5.62 -16.61
C PRO A 216 6.92 5.94 -18.11
N ARG A 217 7.26 7.18 -18.46
CA ARG A 217 7.74 7.45 -19.81
C ARG A 217 9.07 6.73 -19.88
N ALA A 218 9.11 5.60 -20.58
CA ALA A 218 10.36 4.97 -20.98
C ALA A 218 11.24 6.06 -21.56
N GLU A 219 12.43 6.25 -20.98
CA GLU A 219 13.43 7.13 -21.57
C GLU A 219 13.73 6.60 -22.99
N PRO A 220 13.74 7.46 -24.02
CA PRO A 220 14.07 7.01 -25.36
C PRO A 220 15.51 6.51 -25.36
N SER A 221 15.69 5.26 -25.76
CA SER A 221 16.98 4.66 -26.06
C SER A 221 17.70 5.55 -27.08
N THR A 222 18.75 6.24 -26.64
CA THR A 222 19.73 6.82 -27.55
C THR A 222 20.60 5.70 -28.09
N ASP A 223 20.11 4.99 -29.10
CA ASP A 223 20.96 4.30 -30.03
C ASP A 223 20.39 4.42 -31.44
N SER A 224 20.91 5.42 -32.16
CA SER A 224 20.73 5.59 -33.60
C SER A 224 21.92 6.42 -34.07
N ALA A 225 23.06 5.76 -34.25
CA ALA A 225 24.12 6.29 -35.08
C ALA A 225 23.56 6.57 -36.49
N PRO A 226 23.77 7.75 -37.09
CA PRO A 226 23.34 7.99 -38.46
C PRO A 226 24.23 7.20 -39.43
N LEU A 227 23.57 6.42 -40.30
CA LEU A 227 24.15 5.86 -41.52
C LEU A 227 24.57 7.02 -42.42
N ASP A 228 25.88 7.17 -42.58
CA ASP A 228 26.51 8.04 -43.57
C ASP A 228 26.20 7.49 -44.97
N THR A 229 25.33 8.18 -45.71
CA THR A 229 25.08 7.89 -47.13
C THR A 229 25.78 8.97 -47.93
N GLY A 230 26.86 8.56 -48.59
CA GLY A 230 27.75 9.44 -49.33
C GLY A 230 27.10 10.18 -50.50
N VAL A 231 27.70 11.31 -50.84
CA VAL A 231 27.62 11.92 -52.17
C VAL A 231 29.04 12.17 -52.65
N LEU A 232 29.35 11.56 -53.80
CA LEU A 232 30.59 11.67 -54.55
C LEU A 232 30.37 12.62 -55.74
N HIS A 233 31.44 13.37 -56.07
CA HIS A 233 31.79 14.02 -57.35
C HIS A 233 31.32 15.48 -57.66
N PRO A 234 32.01 16.21 -58.56
CA PRO A 234 33.45 16.54 -58.62
C PRO A 234 33.73 17.99 -59.10
N TYR A 235 34.99 18.46 -59.12
CA TYR A 235 35.65 19.39 -60.08
C TYR A 235 37.02 19.78 -59.45
N SER A 236 38.17 19.19 -59.82
CA SER A 236 39.04 19.45 -60.99
C SER A 236 39.38 20.94 -61.26
N LYS A 237 40.46 21.45 -60.68
CA LYS A 237 41.77 21.69 -61.32
C LYS A 237 42.80 22.16 -60.29
#